data_AF-K9WDG5-F1
#
_entry.id   AF-K9WDG5-F1
#
_cell.length_a   1.000
_cell.length_b   1.000
_cell.length_c   1.000
_cell.angle_alpha   90.00
_cell.angle_beta   90.00
_cell.angle_gamma   90.00
#
_symmetry.space_group_name_H-M   'P 1'
#
loop_
_entity.id
_entity.type
_entity.pdbx_description
1 polymer ?
#
loop_
_entity_poly.entity_id
_entity_poly.type
_entity_poly.pdbx_seq_one_letter_code
_entity_poly.pdbx_strand_id
1 'polypeptide(L)'
;MKTILISGLTLALATSCSSPPPSAPQSSNPQATLSPINTVNSNQTTLVSEGATQPVSQPPTFTNYSVTEKFSGTPAPVNLTSHPQARRFRTVLQQGAKKGPNFAGKYTVVTWGCGTSCQSVGIINAKTGSVYMLKSPAEAGVKFQLNSRLLIVNPPENFSANEPDWMQTRYYLWDGTQLKQVSASTSETPAKRENPAVATVKGMVNGDLMCYVSLVDENNIKHEVGATFEICENPNKFLNQKVRLSYKKLSVNDCESAEPCGKTRIESLIINMELQKNHRN
;
A
#
# COMPACT_ATOMS: atom_id res chain seq x y z
N MET A 1 40.61 -47.10 -43.05
CA MET A 1 39.48 -47.99 -42.73
C MET A 1 39.57 -48.38 -41.26
N LYS A 2 38.44 -48.24 -40.54
CA LYS A 2 37.97 -48.95 -39.32
C LYS A 2 38.88 -49.03 -38.07
N THR A 3 38.55 -48.33 -36.96
CA THR A 3 37.68 -48.72 -35.80
C THR A 3 38.27 -49.94 -35.02
N ILE A 4 38.56 -49.91 -33.70
CA ILE A 4 37.65 -50.13 -32.54
C ILE A 4 38.48 -50.10 -31.22
N LEU A 5 37.95 -49.38 -30.21
CA LEU A 5 37.78 -49.57 -28.73
C LEU A 5 38.65 -50.60 -27.93
N ILE A 6 38.80 -50.64 -26.59
CA ILE A 6 37.99 -50.27 -25.39
C ILE A 6 38.94 -50.23 -24.13
N SER A 7 38.53 -49.53 -23.07
CA SER A 7 38.51 -49.99 -21.64
C SER A 7 39.75 -49.88 -20.75
N GLY A 8 39.58 -49.20 -19.60
CA GLY A 8 40.43 -49.35 -18.41
C GLY A 8 40.08 -48.39 -17.28
N LEU A 9 38.97 -48.65 -16.57
CA LEU A 9 38.51 -47.92 -15.39
C LEU A 9 39.06 -48.63 -14.13
N THR A 10 39.84 -47.95 -13.30
CA THR A 10 40.23 -48.43 -11.95
C THR A 10 39.97 -47.35 -10.92
N LEU A 11 38.98 -47.56 -10.05
CA LEU A 11 38.67 -46.71 -8.90
C LEU A 11 39.06 -47.47 -7.63
N ALA A 12 40.02 -46.91 -6.89
CA ALA A 12 40.49 -47.43 -5.61
C ALA A 12 39.53 -47.02 -4.48
N LEU A 13 39.15 -47.99 -3.64
CA LEU A 13 38.49 -47.75 -2.35
C LEU A 13 39.53 -47.92 -1.25
N ALA A 14 39.84 -46.83 -0.55
CA ALA A 14 40.67 -46.83 0.65
C ALA A 14 39.79 -46.89 1.90
N THR A 15 40.18 -47.78 2.81
CA THR A 15 39.65 -48.01 4.16
C THR A 15 40.39 -47.17 5.21
N SER A 16 39.69 -46.67 6.24
CA SER A 16 40.12 -46.56 7.67
C SER A 16 39.17 -45.62 8.44
N CYS A 17 38.42 -46.10 9.44
CA CYS A 17 38.71 -46.24 10.88
C CYS A 17 38.74 -44.92 11.69
N SER A 18 37.81 -44.74 12.64
CA SER A 18 38.06 -44.59 14.10
C SER A 18 36.99 -43.76 14.87
N SER A 19 36.19 -44.48 15.67
CA SER A 19 35.76 -44.31 17.09
C SER A 19 35.32 -42.96 17.74
N PRO A 20 34.49 -43.00 18.83
CA PRO A 20 33.64 -41.90 19.35
C PRO A 20 34.02 -41.42 20.80
N PRO A 21 33.09 -40.96 21.67
CA PRO A 21 32.69 -39.57 22.02
C PRO A 21 33.18 -39.12 23.43
N PRO A 22 32.71 -37.98 24.00
CA PRO A 22 31.90 -38.14 25.23
C PRO A 22 30.76 -37.12 25.45
N SER A 23 29.88 -37.55 26.34
CA SER A 23 28.62 -37.02 26.86
C SER A 23 28.66 -35.58 27.42
N ALA A 24 27.56 -34.85 27.21
CA ALA A 24 27.28 -33.56 27.85
C ALA A 24 26.63 -33.75 29.24
N PRO A 25 27.03 -32.99 30.28
CA PRO A 25 26.35 -32.97 31.57
C PRO A 25 25.22 -31.92 31.63
N GLN A 26 24.17 -32.27 32.37
CA GLN A 26 23.07 -31.42 32.82
C GLN A 26 23.55 -30.39 33.87
N SER A 27 22.96 -29.20 33.87
CA SER A 27 22.98 -28.23 34.97
C SER A 27 21.74 -27.34 34.82
N SER A 28 20.64 -27.60 35.53
CA SER A 28 20.33 -27.26 36.94
C SER A 28 20.08 -25.77 37.18
N ASN A 29 18.78 -25.47 37.23
CA ASN A 29 18.08 -24.29 37.70
C ASN A 29 18.30 -24.06 39.22
N PRO A 30 18.31 -22.81 39.71
CA PRO A 30 17.81 -22.57 41.06
C PRO A 30 16.76 -21.45 41.12
N GLN A 31 15.54 -21.90 41.38
CA GLN A 31 14.63 -21.54 42.48
C GLN A 31 14.45 -20.06 42.89
N ALA A 32 13.19 -19.64 42.72
CA ALA A 32 12.56 -18.47 43.29
C ALA A 32 12.40 -18.54 44.82
N THR A 33 12.55 -17.38 45.46
CA THR A 33 12.14 -17.12 46.85
C THR A 33 10.95 -16.15 46.85
N LEU A 34 9.91 -16.51 47.60
CA LEU A 34 8.67 -15.74 47.80
C LEU A 34 8.72 -14.89 49.08
N SER A 35 7.95 -13.79 49.04
CA SER A 35 7.17 -13.12 50.12
C SER A 35 7.68 -11.75 50.63
N PRO A 36 6.83 -10.86 51.19
CA PRO A 36 5.36 -10.82 51.21
C PRO A 36 4.74 -9.48 50.70
N ILE A 37 3.41 -9.51 50.60
CA ILE A 37 2.45 -8.46 50.22
C ILE A 37 2.45 -7.29 51.24
N ASN A 38 2.33 -6.05 50.76
CA ASN A 38 1.71 -4.96 51.52
C ASN A 38 0.95 -3.97 50.59
N THR A 39 -0.37 -4.04 50.70
CA THR A 39 -1.38 -2.98 50.83
C THR A 39 -1.17 -1.62 50.15
N VAL A 40 -2.06 -1.38 49.18
CA VAL A 40 -2.75 -0.14 48.79
C VAL A 40 -2.21 1.18 49.37
N ASN A 41 -1.80 2.09 48.48
CA ASN A 41 -2.17 3.50 48.65
C ASN A 41 -2.39 4.20 47.31
N SER A 42 -3.61 4.74 47.19
CA SER A 42 -4.07 5.60 46.11
C SER A 42 -3.39 6.98 46.18
N ASN A 43 -3.37 7.65 45.03
CA ASN A 43 -2.94 9.03 44.77
C ASN A 43 -1.49 9.18 44.31
N GLN A 44 -1.29 8.96 43.01
CA GLN A 44 -0.50 9.92 42.23
C GLN A 44 -1.03 10.01 40.80
N THR A 45 -1.72 11.12 40.55
CA THR A 45 -2.11 11.62 39.25
C THR A 45 -0.86 12.00 38.47
N THR A 46 -0.31 11.06 37.72
CA THR A 46 0.67 11.36 36.67
C THR A 46 -0.10 11.43 35.36
N LEU A 47 -0.28 12.65 34.87
CA LEU A 47 -0.79 12.95 33.53
C LEU A 47 0.18 12.35 32.49
N VAL A 48 0.00 11.09 32.15
CA VAL A 48 0.47 10.54 30.88
C VAL A 48 -0.38 11.21 29.81
N SER A 49 0.23 12.19 29.15
CA SER A 49 -0.29 12.69 27.87
C SER A 49 -0.15 11.55 26.87
N GLU A 50 -1.17 10.70 26.80
CA GLU A 50 -1.45 9.87 25.64
C GLU A 50 -1.46 10.81 24.44
N GLY A 51 -0.40 10.76 23.64
CA GLY A 51 -0.33 11.48 22.38
C GLY A 51 -1.49 11.02 21.50
N ALA A 52 -2.55 11.82 21.47
CA ALA A 52 -3.65 11.68 20.54
C ALA A 52 -3.06 11.73 19.12
N THR A 53 -2.89 10.54 18.51
CA THR A 53 -2.55 10.45 17.09
C THR A 53 -3.82 10.83 16.35
N GLN A 54 -3.93 12.11 16.04
CA GLN A 54 -4.94 12.65 15.14
C GLN A 54 -4.83 11.91 13.79
N PRO A 55 -5.95 11.58 13.13
CA PRO A 55 -5.92 11.06 11.77
C PRO A 55 -5.31 12.14 10.85
N VAL A 56 -4.11 11.89 10.34
CA VAL A 56 -3.38 12.86 9.53
C VAL A 56 -4.05 12.96 8.15
N SER A 57 -4.78 14.05 7.91
CA SER A 57 -5.48 14.35 6.65
C SER A 57 -4.56 14.82 5.50
N GLN A 58 -3.24 14.69 5.66
CA GLN A 58 -2.22 15.17 4.71
C GLN A 58 -1.28 14.03 4.32
N PRO A 59 -0.82 13.97 3.05
CA PRO A 59 0.06 12.90 2.61
C PRO A 59 1.38 12.89 3.41
N PRO A 60 1.94 11.70 3.71
CA PRO A 60 3.26 11.55 4.32
C PRO A 60 4.33 12.43 3.66
N THR A 61 5.05 13.23 4.45
CA THR A 61 6.17 14.06 3.98
C THR A 61 7.51 13.46 4.39
N PHE A 62 8.57 13.73 3.62
CA PHE A 62 9.91 13.18 3.91
C PHE A 62 10.47 13.60 5.27
N THR A 63 10.17 14.83 5.71
CA THR A 63 10.63 15.41 6.99
C THR A 63 10.11 14.65 8.20
N ASN A 64 8.87 14.15 8.14
CA ASN A 64 8.24 13.40 9.22
C ASN A 64 8.87 12.01 9.40
N TYR A 65 9.63 11.54 8.41
CA TYR A 65 10.27 10.23 8.39
C TYR A 65 11.78 10.34 8.17
N SER A 66 12.40 11.34 8.80
CA SER A 66 13.85 11.54 8.71
C SER A 66 14.64 10.41 9.37
N VAL A 67 15.85 10.18 8.87
CA VAL A 67 16.83 9.29 9.49
C VAL A 67 18.11 10.04 9.80
N THR A 68 18.73 9.72 10.92
CA THR A 68 20.00 10.33 11.37
C THR A 68 21.21 9.50 10.98
N GLU A 69 21.02 8.21 10.71
CA GLU A 69 22.08 7.31 10.27
C GLU A 69 22.62 7.76 8.91
N LYS A 70 23.95 7.77 8.79
CA LYS A 70 24.66 8.03 7.55
C LYS A 70 25.69 6.93 7.35
N PHE A 71 25.62 6.27 6.20
CA PHE A 71 26.65 5.30 5.81
C PHE A 71 27.91 6.02 5.35
N SER A 72 29.05 5.52 5.78
CA SER A 72 30.38 5.97 5.34
C SER A 72 31.21 4.78 4.88
N GLY A 73 32.13 5.05 3.95
CA GLY A 73 33.02 4.03 3.38
C GLY A 73 32.52 3.43 2.07
N THR A 74 33.09 2.29 1.71
CA THR A 74 32.79 1.59 0.44
C THR A 74 31.61 0.64 0.64
N PRO A 75 30.55 0.73 -0.19
CA PRO A 75 29.44 -0.22 -0.14
C PRO A 75 29.89 -1.67 -0.31
N ALA A 76 29.30 -2.57 0.47
CA ALA A 76 29.54 -4.01 0.34
C ALA A 76 29.11 -4.52 -1.05
N PRO A 77 29.78 -5.57 -1.57
CA PRO A 77 29.32 -6.24 -2.79
C PRO A 77 27.87 -6.70 -2.67
N VAL A 78 27.10 -6.57 -3.75
CA VAL A 78 25.69 -6.99 -3.77
C VAL A 78 25.58 -8.49 -3.50
N ASN A 79 24.82 -8.85 -2.47
CA ASN A 79 24.50 -10.22 -2.12
C ASN A 79 23.38 -10.75 -3.03
N LEU A 80 23.75 -11.42 -4.13
CA LEU A 80 22.80 -11.96 -5.11
C LEU A 80 22.00 -13.18 -4.65
N THR A 81 22.30 -13.75 -3.47
CA THR A 81 21.50 -14.85 -2.89
C THR A 81 20.44 -14.35 -1.91
N SER A 82 20.51 -13.08 -1.48
CA SER A 82 19.57 -12.48 -0.54
C SER A 82 18.14 -12.30 -1.08
N HIS A 83 17.95 -12.35 -2.40
CA HIS A 83 16.64 -12.28 -3.04
C HIS A 83 16.56 -13.21 -4.27
N PRO A 84 15.47 -13.97 -4.48
CA PRO A 84 15.35 -14.94 -5.58
C PRO A 84 15.61 -14.36 -6.98
N GLN A 85 15.20 -13.11 -7.21
CA GLN A 85 15.37 -12.42 -8.49
C GLN A 85 16.68 -11.63 -8.62
N ALA A 86 17.51 -11.53 -7.57
CA ALA A 86 18.70 -10.68 -7.61
C ALA A 86 19.71 -11.10 -8.69
N ARG A 87 19.90 -12.42 -8.91
CA ARG A 87 20.81 -12.93 -9.96
C ARG A 87 20.41 -12.49 -11.36
N ARG A 88 19.10 -12.42 -11.64
CA ARG A 88 18.55 -11.99 -12.95
C ARG A 88 18.90 -10.53 -13.25
N PHE A 89 18.92 -9.68 -12.23
CA PHE A 89 19.15 -8.24 -12.35
C PHE A 89 20.53 -7.82 -11.80
N ARG A 90 21.49 -8.75 -11.74
CA ARG A 90 22.81 -8.55 -11.10
C ARG A 90 23.52 -7.27 -11.55
N THR A 91 23.49 -6.97 -12.85
CA THR A 91 24.25 -5.86 -13.43
C THR A 91 23.72 -4.52 -12.92
N VAL A 92 22.41 -4.28 -13.01
CA VAL A 92 21.81 -3.02 -12.55
C VAL A 92 21.92 -2.86 -11.03
N LEU A 93 21.77 -3.95 -10.27
CA LEU A 93 21.94 -3.93 -8.83
C LEU A 93 23.40 -3.57 -8.45
N GLN A 94 24.39 -4.21 -9.08
CA GLN A 94 25.81 -3.95 -8.82
C GLN A 94 26.24 -2.55 -9.24
N GLN A 95 25.82 -2.09 -10.42
CA GLN A 95 26.13 -0.74 -10.90
C GLN A 95 25.48 0.32 -10.02
N GLY A 96 24.24 0.11 -9.58
CA GLY A 96 23.57 1.02 -8.67
C GLY A 96 24.23 1.05 -7.30
N ALA A 97 24.52 -0.11 -6.69
CA ALA A 97 25.19 -0.18 -5.39
C ALA A 97 26.54 0.56 -5.37
N LYS A 98 27.31 0.50 -6.47
CA LYS A 98 28.58 1.24 -6.61
C LYS A 98 28.42 2.76 -6.55
N LYS A 99 27.24 3.31 -6.86
CA LYS A 99 26.96 4.75 -6.74
C LYS A 99 26.80 5.20 -5.29
N GLY A 100 26.59 4.25 -4.36
CA GLY A 100 26.44 4.53 -2.94
C GLY A 100 24.99 4.81 -2.51
N PRO A 101 24.77 5.06 -1.21
CA PRO A 101 23.46 5.29 -0.63
C PRO A 101 22.77 6.53 -1.19
N ASN A 102 21.47 6.42 -1.46
CA ASN A 102 20.59 7.52 -1.86
C ASN A 102 19.23 7.49 -1.13
N PHE A 103 19.05 6.55 -0.19
CA PHE A 103 17.81 6.32 0.53
C PHE A 103 18.08 5.87 1.97
N ALA A 104 17.27 6.36 2.93
CA ALA A 104 17.27 5.91 4.32
C ALA A 104 18.68 5.76 4.95
N GLY A 105 19.57 6.71 4.66
CA GLY A 105 20.90 6.91 5.24
C GLY A 105 21.99 5.96 4.71
N LYS A 106 21.60 4.72 4.39
CA LYS A 106 22.53 3.62 4.09
C LYS A 106 22.05 2.66 3.01
N TYR A 107 20.96 2.98 2.34
CA TYR A 107 20.39 2.14 1.30
C TYR A 107 20.52 2.81 -0.06
N THR A 108 20.67 1.98 -1.10
CA THR A 108 20.64 2.42 -2.49
C THR A 108 19.37 1.89 -3.14
N VAL A 109 18.48 2.81 -3.53
CA VAL A 109 17.36 2.54 -4.41
C VAL A 109 17.86 2.56 -5.86
N VAL A 110 17.50 1.52 -6.61
CA VAL A 110 17.81 1.34 -8.02
C VAL A 110 16.56 0.96 -8.76
N THR A 111 16.38 1.49 -9.97
CA THR A 111 15.21 1.22 -10.81
C THR A 111 15.62 0.71 -12.18
N TRP A 112 14.78 -0.12 -12.79
CA TRP A 112 14.94 -0.63 -14.15
C TRP A 112 13.58 -0.96 -14.76
N GLY A 113 13.47 -1.04 -16.09
CA GLY A 113 12.20 -1.35 -16.75
C GLY A 113 11.71 -2.78 -16.47
N CYS A 114 10.40 -2.96 -16.28
CA CYS A 114 9.76 -4.28 -16.23
C CYS A 114 8.98 -4.66 -17.50
N GLY A 115 8.87 -3.77 -18.48
CA GLY A 115 8.03 -3.93 -19.66
C GLY A 115 7.58 -2.57 -20.18
N THR A 116 6.43 -2.53 -20.84
CA THR A 116 5.84 -1.27 -21.34
C THR A 116 5.31 -0.44 -20.18
N SER A 117 5.83 0.78 -20.04
CA SER A 117 5.37 1.80 -19.09
C SER A 117 5.43 1.42 -17.60
N CYS A 118 6.39 0.59 -17.18
CA CYS A 118 6.57 0.23 -15.78
C CYS A 118 8.05 0.12 -15.36
N GLN A 119 8.32 0.36 -14.07
CA GLN A 119 9.63 0.26 -13.42
C GLN A 119 9.62 -0.74 -12.26
N SER A 120 10.57 -1.68 -12.27
CA SER A 120 10.95 -2.45 -11.10
C SER A 120 11.85 -1.61 -10.19
N VAL A 121 11.79 -1.89 -8.89
CA VAL A 121 12.52 -1.14 -7.86
C VAL A 121 13.23 -2.11 -6.93
N GLY A 122 14.53 -1.90 -6.74
CA GLY A 122 15.36 -2.63 -5.79
C GLY A 122 15.93 -1.69 -4.73
N ILE A 123 16.07 -2.20 -3.50
CA ILE A 123 16.69 -1.50 -2.37
C ILE A 123 17.86 -2.36 -1.90
N ILE A 124 19.05 -1.77 -1.86
CA ILE A 124 20.30 -2.47 -1.52
C ILE A 124 20.85 -1.88 -0.23
N ASN A 125 21.09 -2.72 0.78
CA ASN A 125 21.76 -2.30 2.01
C ASN A 125 23.27 -2.10 1.72
N ALA A 126 23.79 -0.89 1.90
CA ALA A 126 25.21 -0.60 1.61
C ALA A 126 26.19 -1.31 2.55
N LYS A 127 25.77 -1.70 3.76
CA LYS A 127 26.62 -2.41 4.72
C LYS A 127 26.72 -3.91 4.43
N THR A 128 25.64 -4.53 3.97
CA THR A 128 25.56 -6.01 3.83
C THR A 128 25.41 -6.49 2.40
N GLY A 129 25.13 -5.58 1.46
CA GLY A 129 24.80 -5.92 0.07
C GLY A 129 23.44 -6.60 -0.10
N SER A 130 22.65 -6.79 0.97
CA SER A 130 21.36 -7.46 0.90
C SER A 130 20.36 -6.69 0.05
N VAL A 131 19.58 -7.40 -0.75
CA VAL A 131 18.66 -6.85 -1.74
C VAL A 131 17.22 -7.11 -1.30
N TYR A 132 16.41 -6.07 -1.34
CA TYR A 132 14.96 -6.14 -1.31
C TYR A 132 14.41 -5.70 -2.67
N MET A 133 13.34 -6.34 -3.16
CA MET A 133 12.63 -5.88 -4.37
C MET A 133 11.20 -5.51 -4.02
N LEU A 134 10.74 -4.40 -4.56
CA LEU A 134 9.36 -3.98 -4.42
C LEU A 134 8.44 -5.01 -5.07
N LYS A 135 7.39 -5.43 -4.35
CA LYS A 135 6.49 -6.50 -4.77
C LYS A 135 5.61 -6.15 -5.98
N SER A 136 5.33 -4.87 -6.18
CA SER A 136 4.53 -4.36 -7.30
C SER A 136 5.34 -3.30 -8.05
N PRO A 137 5.34 -3.31 -9.39
CA PRO A 137 6.03 -2.28 -10.17
C PRO A 137 5.48 -0.87 -9.89
N ALA A 138 6.29 0.11 -10.28
CA ALA A 138 5.94 1.52 -10.30
C ALA A 138 5.65 1.93 -11.74
N GLU A 139 4.48 2.48 -11.99
CA GLU A 139 4.00 2.86 -13.33
C GLU A 139 4.42 4.29 -13.67
N ALA A 140 4.43 5.17 -12.66
CA ALA A 140 4.90 6.54 -12.76
C ALA A 140 6.21 6.78 -11.98
N GLY A 141 6.96 5.70 -11.70
CA GLY A 141 8.26 5.76 -11.02
C GLY A 141 8.18 5.93 -9.50
N VAL A 142 9.31 6.30 -8.88
CA VAL A 142 9.44 6.41 -7.43
C VAL A 142 10.14 7.70 -7.00
N LYS A 143 9.78 8.21 -5.82
CA LYS A 143 10.40 9.35 -5.16
C LYS A 143 10.87 8.97 -3.77
N PHE A 144 12.12 9.33 -3.45
CA PHE A 144 12.78 9.00 -2.19
C PHE A 144 13.89 10.03 -1.92
N GLN A 145 14.40 10.03 -0.69
CA GLN A 145 15.50 10.89 -0.27
C GLN A 145 16.50 10.12 0.60
N LEU A 146 17.77 10.54 0.55
CA LEU A 146 18.83 9.92 1.33
C LEU A 146 18.56 10.01 2.84
N ASN A 147 18.04 11.13 3.31
CA ASN A 147 17.79 11.39 4.73
C ASN A 147 16.38 11.00 5.18
N SER A 148 15.62 10.22 4.40
CA SER A 148 14.27 9.80 4.76
C SER A 148 14.06 8.30 4.53
N ARG A 149 13.27 7.68 5.41
CA ARG A 149 12.81 6.28 5.25
C ARG A 149 11.49 6.15 4.50
N LEU A 150 10.94 7.27 3.99
CA LEU A 150 9.75 7.29 3.16
C LEU A 150 10.10 7.03 1.69
N LEU A 151 9.42 6.04 1.09
CA LEU A 151 9.44 5.77 -0.35
C LEU A 151 8.04 6.01 -0.90
N ILE A 152 7.94 6.87 -1.90
CA ILE A 152 6.69 7.17 -2.62
C ILE A 152 6.76 6.45 -3.96
N VAL A 153 5.77 5.61 -4.25
CA VAL A 153 5.59 4.92 -5.52
C VAL A 153 4.46 5.60 -6.27
N ASN A 154 4.62 5.82 -7.57
CA ASN A 154 3.68 6.54 -8.42
C ASN A 154 3.37 7.94 -7.84
N PRO A 155 4.40 8.81 -7.69
CA PRO A 155 4.20 10.12 -7.07
C PRO A 155 3.24 10.97 -7.92
N PRO A 156 2.29 11.69 -7.30
CA PRO A 156 1.17 12.35 -8.00
C PRO A 156 1.62 13.43 -8.98
N GLU A 157 2.79 14.03 -8.78
CA GLU A 157 3.39 14.97 -9.73
C GLU A 157 3.74 14.34 -11.09
N ASN A 158 3.78 13.01 -11.18
CA ASN A 158 4.05 12.29 -12.42
C ASN A 158 2.76 11.83 -13.13
N PHE A 159 1.58 12.20 -12.62
CA PHE A 159 0.29 11.85 -13.20
C PHE A 159 -0.16 12.89 -14.22
N SER A 160 -0.71 12.43 -15.34
CA SER A 160 -1.45 13.26 -16.29
C SER A 160 -2.92 13.45 -15.85
N ALA A 161 -3.64 14.35 -16.52
CA ALA A 161 -5.04 14.67 -16.16
C ALA A 161 -6.01 13.48 -16.29
N ASN A 162 -5.63 12.41 -17.00
CA ASN A 162 -6.48 11.25 -17.28
C ASN A 162 -5.81 9.93 -16.83
N GLU A 163 -5.12 9.93 -15.68
CA GLU A 163 -4.53 8.69 -15.19
C GLU A 163 -5.61 7.66 -14.82
N PRO A 164 -5.41 6.38 -15.15
CA PRO A 164 -6.34 5.33 -14.77
C PRO A 164 -6.42 5.13 -13.24
N ASP A 165 -7.62 4.79 -12.74
CA ASP A 165 -7.88 4.58 -11.30
C ASP A 165 -7.02 3.47 -10.64
N TRP A 166 -6.45 2.57 -11.44
CA TRP A 166 -5.54 1.54 -10.94
C TRP A 166 -4.11 2.05 -10.71
N MET A 167 -3.76 3.24 -11.22
CA MET A 167 -2.46 3.87 -11.04
C MET A 167 -2.46 4.76 -9.78
N GLN A 168 -2.46 4.13 -8.61
CA GLN A 168 -2.48 4.83 -7.33
C GLN A 168 -1.07 5.16 -6.83
N THR A 169 -0.91 6.34 -6.23
CA THR A 169 0.24 6.66 -5.39
C THR A 169 0.28 5.72 -4.19
N ARG A 170 1.47 5.28 -3.77
CA ARG A 170 1.61 4.45 -2.56
C ARG A 170 2.79 4.93 -1.74
N TYR A 171 2.58 5.13 -0.46
CA TYR A 171 3.57 5.59 0.51
C TYR A 171 3.99 4.43 1.38
N TYR A 172 5.30 4.16 1.38
CA TYR A 172 5.91 3.10 2.14
C TYR A 172 6.93 3.65 3.13
N LEU A 173 6.92 3.13 4.36
CA LEU A 173 8.03 3.27 5.29
C LEU A 173 8.93 2.05 5.21
N TRP A 174 10.22 2.32 5.06
CA TRP A 174 11.26 1.33 5.17
C TRP A 174 11.64 1.11 6.65
N ASP A 175 11.51 -0.12 7.13
CA ASP A 175 11.91 -0.48 8.51
C ASP A 175 13.33 -1.05 8.60
N GLY A 176 14.04 -1.10 7.48
CA GLY A 176 15.38 -1.68 7.36
C GLY A 176 15.40 -3.06 6.71
N THR A 177 14.24 -3.72 6.62
CA THR A 177 14.08 -5.07 6.05
C THR A 177 12.97 -5.14 5.01
N GLN A 178 11.87 -4.42 5.23
CA GLN A 178 10.69 -4.44 4.37
C GLN A 178 10.07 -3.05 4.25
N LEU A 179 9.30 -2.87 3.17
CA LEU A 179 8.44 -1.71 2.99
C LEU A 179 7.06 -1.99 3.61
N LYS A 180 6.67 -1.17 4.57
CA LYS A 180 5.33 -1.16 5.16
C LYS A 180 4.54 -0.01 4.56
N GLN A 181 3.43 -0.32 3.91
CA GLN A 181 2.56 0.73 3.37
C GLN A 181 1.92 1.48 4.54
N VAL A 182 2.06 2.80 4.57
CA VAL A 182 1.53 3.65 5.66
C VAL A 182 0.41 4.57 5.20
N SER A 183 0.35 4.79 3.91
CA SER A 183 -0.85 5.15 3.20
C SER A 183 -0.63 4.58 1.80
N ALA A 184 -1.60 3.89 1.21
CA ALA A 184 -1.70 4.15 -0.22
C ALA A 184 -2.10 5.64 -0.29
N SER A 185 -1.95 6.36 -1.40
CA SER A 185 -3.20 7.01 -1.81
C SER A 185 -4.15 5.85 -1.98
N THR A 186 -4.79 5.47 -0.88
CA THR A 186 -5.95 4.65 -0.93
C THR A 186 -6.74 5.43 -2.03
N SER A 187 -7.46 4.84 -2.95
CA SER A 187 -8.67 4.11 -2.56
C SER A 187 -9.18 4.45 -1.13
N GLU A 188 -9.00 5.71 -0.79
CA GLU A 188 -9.42 6.65 0.22
C GLU A 188 -9.47 7.92 -0.67
N THR A 189 -10.08 7.87 -1.86
CA THR A 189 -11.45 8.41 -1.93
C THR A 189 -11.99 8.50 -0.50
N PRO A 190 -12.22 9.67 0.12
CA PRO A 190 -12.66 9.76 1.52
C PRO A 190 -13.92 8.91 1.75
N ALA A 191 -13.75 7.63 2.10
CA ALA A 191 -14.56 6.56 1.50
C ALA A 191 -14.69 6.71 -0.05
N LYS A 192 -14.78 5.63 -0.83
CA LYS A 192 -15.75 5.71 -1.93
C LYS A 192 -16.99 6.19 -1.20
N ARG A 193 -17.36 7.48 -1.25
CA ARG A 193 -18.46 8.04 -0.44
C ARG A 193 -19.58 7.08 -0.71
N GLU A 194 -19.80 6.14 0.22
CA GLU A 194 -20.85 5.18 0.03
C GLU A 194 -22.02 6.09 -0.03
N ASN A 195 -22.64 6.13 -1.21
CA ASN A 195 -23.65 7.12 -1.47
C ASN A 195 -24.58 7.09 -0.24
N PRO A 196 -24.73 8.23 0.44
CA PRO A 196 -25.06 8.22 1.85
C PRO A 196 -26.36 7.45 2.05
N ALA A 197 -26.39 6.48 2.96
CA ALA A 197 -27.62 5.74 3.22
C ALA A 197 -28.73 6.69 3.73
N VAL A 198 -28.34 7.81 4.34
CA VAL A 198 -29.22 8.89 4.79
C VAL A 198 -28.59 10.25 4.47
N ALA A 199 -29.33 11.13 3.79
CA ALA A 199 -28.87 12.49 3.46
C ALA A 199 -30.04 13.47 3.30
N THR A 200 -29.72 14.77 3.28
CA THR A 200 -30.69 15.82 2.93
C THR A 200 -30.58 16.17 1.45
N VAL A 201 -31.69 16.15 0.72
CA VAL A 201 -31.70 16.55 -0.69
C VAL A 201 -31.61 18.07 -0.80
N LYS A 202 -30.66 18.58 -1.57
CA LYS A 202 -30.46 20.01 -1.83
C LYS A 202 -30.79 20.43 -3.26
N GLY A 203 -30.74 19.49 -4.20
CA GLY A 203 -31.05 19.76 -5.60
C GLY A 203 -31.40 18.46 -6.32
N MET A 204 -32.24 18.57 -7.33
CA MET A 204 -32.60 17.48 -8.24
C MET A 204 -32.73 18.07 -9.64
N VAL A 205 -32.05 17.49 -10.61
CA VAL A 205 -32.09 17.92 -12.01
C VAL A 205 -32.32 16.67 -12.86
N ASN A 206 -33.40 16.68 -13.65
CA ASN A 206 -33.61 15.66 -14.65
C ASN A 206 -32.66 15.94 -15.83
N GLY A 207 -31.72 15.03 -16.10
CA GLY A 207 -30.74 15.19 -17.18
C GLY A 207 -30.73 13.99 -18.12
N ASP A 208 -29.98 14.09 -19.21
CA ASP A 208 -30.19 13.23 -20.38
C ASP A 208 -29.85 11.73 -20.16
N LEU A 209 -28.97 11.43 -19.22
CA LEU A 209 -28.51 10.05 -18.94
C LEU A 209 -29.08 9.47 -17.65
N MET A 210 -29.45 10.32 -16.69
CA MET A 210 -29.98 9.96 -15.39
C MET A 210 -30.50 11.20 -14.65
N CYS A 211 -31.24 10.98 -13.57
CA CYS A 211 -31.60 12.02 -12.62
C CYS A 211 -30.38 12.38 -11.76
N TYR A 212 -29.93 13.63 -11.79
CA TYR A 212 -28.84 14.11 -10.96
C TYR A 212 -29.39 14.65 -9.64
N VAL A 213 -28.86 14.16 -8.52
CA VAL A 213 -29.32 14.54 -7.18
C VAL A 213 -28.15 15.05 -6.34
N SER A 214 -28.29 16.29 -5.86
CA SER A 214 -27.36 16.92 -4.94
C SER A 214 -27.79 16.65 -3.50
N LEU A 215 -26.93 16.01 -2.72
CA LEU A 215 -27.19 15.56 -1.36
C LEU A 215 -26.20 16.19 -0.37
N VAL A 216 -26.61 16.33 0.88
CA VAL A 216 -25.70 16.66 2.00
C VAL A 216 -25.89 15.61 3.09
N ASP A 217 -24.82 14.93 3.45
CA ASP A 217 -24.86 13.91 4.51
C ASP A 217 -24.84 14.52 5.92
N GLU A 218 -24.86 13.67 6.96
CA GLU A 218 -24.85 14.09 8.36
C GLU A 218 -23.54 14.77 8.79
N ASN A 219 -22.45 14.58 8.03
CA ASN A 219 -21.16 15.23 8.24
C ASN A 219 -21.04 16.56 7.48
N ASN A 220 -22.15 17.07 6.90
CA ASN A 220 -22.21 18.26 6.05
C ASN A 220 -21.37 18.17 4.77
N ILE A 221 -21.08 16.96 4.28
CA ILE A 221 -20.37 16.74 3.03
C ILE A 221 -21.38 16.72 1.88
N LYS A 222 -21.10 17.49 0.82
CA LYS A 222 -21.95 17.56 -0.39
C LYS A 222 -21.65 16.42 -1.36
N HIS A 223 -22.65 15.64 -1.76
CA HIS A 223 -22.53 14.53 -2.72
C HIS A 223 -23.38 14.79 -3.96
N GLU A 224 -22.83 14.53 -5.13
CA GLU A 224 -23.58 14.50 -6.39
C GLU A 224 -23.72 13.05 -6.81
N VAL A 225 -24.95 12.56 -6.91
CA VAL A 225 -25.24 11.15 -7.21
C VAL A 225 -26.30 11.02 -8.30
N GLY A 226 -26.20 9.95 -9.10
CA GLY A 226 -27.21 9.59 -10.07
C GLY A 226 -28.38 8.84 -9.43
N ALA A 227 -29.56 9.01 -9.98
CA ALA A 227 -30.80 8.33 -9.63
C ALA A 227 -31.53 7.85 -10.89
N THR A 228 -32.44 6.89 -10.72
CA THR A 228 -33.37 6.53 -11.80
C THR A 228 -34.27 7.73 -12.12
N PHE A 229 -34.72 7.83 -13.38
CA PHE A 229 -35.61 8.91 -13.82
C PHE A 229 -36.88 9.04 -12.96
N GLU A 230 -37.40 7.90 -12.48
CA GLU A 230 -38.54 7.81 -11.56
C GLU A 230 -38.40 8.69 -10.30
N ILE A 231 -37.18 8.84 -9.78
CA ILE A 231 -36.91 9.67 -8.60
C ILE A 231 -37.10 11.15 -8.93
N CYS A 232 -36.75 11.58 -10.15
CA CYS A 232 -36.91 12.95 -10.62
C CYS A 232 -38.35 13.28 -11.07
N GLU A 233 -39.28 12.33 -11.14
CA GLU A 233 -40.67 12.62 -11.52
C GLU A 233 -41.40 13.52 -10.51
N ASN A 234 -40.97 13.51 -9.24
CA ASN A 234 -41.59 14.28 -8.16
C ASN A 234 -40.56 15.04 -7.31
N PRO A 235 -39.83 16.03 -7.87
CA PRO A 235 -38.68 16.65 -7.21
C PRO A 235 -39.07 17.43 -5.93
N ASN A 236 -40.25 18.07 -5.94
CA ASN A 236 -40.74 18.87 -4.82
C ASN A 236 -41.04 18.03 -3.56
N LYS A 237 -41.22 16.71 -3.69
CA LYS A 237 -41.50 15.81 -2.57
C LYS A 237 -40.27 15.63 -1.66
N PHE A 238 -39.08 15.71 -2.23
CA PHE A 238 -37.84 15.34 -1.54
C PHE A 238 -36.91 16.53 -1.28
N LEU A 239 -37.07 17.62 -2.01
CA LEU A 239 -36.24 18.81 -1.85
C LEU A 239 -36.26 19.33 -0.40
N ASN A 240 -35.07 19.55 0.16
CA ASN A 240 -34.83 19.94 1.56
C ASN A 240 -35.30 18.94 2.63
N GLN A 241 -35.69 17.71 2.25
CA GLN A 241 -36.06 16.66 3.19
C GLN A 241 -34.88 15.73 3.47
N LYS A 242 -34.86 15.18 4.69
CA LYS A 242 -33.95 14.09 5.07
C LYS A 242 -34.53 12.77 4.56
N VAL A 243 -33.75 12.05 3.77
CA VAL A 243 -34.18 10.85 3.06
C VAL A 243 -33.23 9.69 3.33
N ARG A 244 -33.79 8.47 3.33
CA ARG A 244 -33.04 7.23 3.28
C ARG A 244 -32.96 6.76 1.83
N LEU A 245 -31.76 6.39 1.39
CA LEU A 245 -31.43 6.14 -0.01
C LEU A 245 -31.05 4.66 -0.19
N SER A 246 -31.57 4.06 -1.26
CA SER A 246 -31.21 2.70 -1.68
C SER A 246 -30.59 2.73 -3.07
N TYR A 247 -29.48 2.01 -3.24
CA TYR A 247 -28.69 2.04 -4.47
C TYR A 247 -28.66 0.68 -5.16
N LYS A 248 -28.59 0.70 -6.49
CA LYS A 248 -28.31 -0.49 -7.31
C LYS A 248 -27.34 -0.13 -8.41
N LYS A 249 -26.43 -1.05 -8.71
CA LYS A 249 -25.54 -0.94 -9.87
C LYS A 249 -26.36 -1.21 -11.13
N LEU A 250 -26.51 -0.19 -11.96
CA LEU A 250 -27.26 -0.23 -13.21
C LEU A 250 -26.36 0.14 -14.38
N SER A 251 -26.68 -0.43 -15.53
CA SER A 251 -26.05 -0.08 -16.81
C SER A 251 -26.59 1.25 -17.28
N VAL A 252 -25.73 2.27 -17.39
CA VAL A 252 -26.06 3.56 -18.01
C VAL A 252 -25.39 3.63 -19.38
N ASN A 253 -26.15 4.07 -20.38
CA ASN A 253 -25.67 4.23 -21.76
C ASN A 253 -24.92 5.54 -21.92
N ASP A 254 -23.85 5.53 -22.71
CA ASP A 254 -22.88 6.63 -22.78
C ASP A 254 -23.21 7.73 -23.84
N CYS A 255 -24.23 7.59 -24.70
CA CYS A 255 -24.55 8.63 -25.70
C CYS A 255 -25.87 8.43 -26.49
N GLU A 256 -26.43 9.53 -27.03
CA GLU A 256 -27.55 9.57 -27.98
C GLU A 256 -27.15 9.55 -29.49
N SER A 257 -25.88 9.72 -29.94
CA SER A 257 -25.49 9.48 -31.36
C SER A 257 -23.98 9.49 -31.71
N ALA A 258 -23.66 8.67 -32.73
CA ALA A 258 -22.46 8.51 -33.59
C ALA A 258 -21.06 8.23 -32.95
N GLU A 259 -20.39 7.21 -33.48
CA GLU A 259 -19.33 6.39 -32.87
C GLU A 259 -18.00 7.05 -32.44
N PRO A 260 -17.28 6.44 -31.47
CA PRO A 260 -17.54 5.13 -30.86
C PRO A 260 -18.32 5.26 -29.53
N CYS A 261 -19.64 5.40 -29.64
CA CYS A 261 -20.61 5.13 -28.59
C CYS A 261 -20.82 3.61 -28.50
N GLY A 262 -20.73 3.03 -27.30
CA GLY A 262 -20.87 1.58 -27.15
C GLY A 262 -20.21 0.95 -25.93
N LYS A 263 -19.80 1.72 -24.92
CA LYS A 263 -19.38 1.17 -23.63
C LYS A 263 -20.44 1.47 -22.59
N THR A 264 -21.20 0.45 -22.21
CA THR A 264 -22.03 0.48 -21.01
C THR A 264 -21.15 0.76 -19.80
N ARG A 265 -21.49 1.79 -19.01
CA ARG A 265 -20.87 2.03 -17.71
C ARG A 265 -21.79 1.52 -16.61
N ILE A 266 -21.21 0.78 -15.66
CA ILE A 266 -21.94 0.32 -14.49
C ILE A 266 -21.89 1.43 -13.45
N GLU A 267 -22.99 2.15 -13.30
CA GLU A 267 -23.14 3.25 -12.34
C GLU A 267 -24.00 2.84 -11.15
N SER A 268 -23.74 3.42 -9.98
CA SER A 268 -24.50 3.14 -8.75
C SER A 268 -25.60 4.19 -8.56
N LEU A 269 -26.80 3.89 -9.07
CA LEU A 269 -27.93 4.83 -9.06
C LEU A 269 -28.85 4.63 -7.84
N ILE A 270 -29.43 5.72 -7.36
CA ILE A 270 -30.55 5.68 -6.41
C ILE A 270 -31.75 5.04 -7.12
N ILE A 271 -32.24 3.92 -6.58
CA ILE A 271 -33.46 3.26 -7.05
C ILE A 271 -34.66 3.51 -6.15
N ASN A 272 -34.44 3.94 -4.91
CA ASN A 272 -35.51 4.27 -3.96
C ASN A 272 -35.04 5.37 -3.01
N MET A 273 -35.96 6.29 -2.69
CA MET A 273 -35.77 7.43 -1.79
C MET A 273 -36.98 7.53 -0.85
N GLU A 274 -36.74 7.32 0.44
CA GLU A 274 -37.79 7.32 1.47
C GLU A 274 -37.61 8.51 2.42
N LEU A 275 -38.67 9.25 2.70
CA LEU A 275 -38.62 10.33 3.69
C LEU A 275 -38.37 9.75 5.09
N GLN A 276 -37.30 10.19 5.74
CA GLN A 276 -37.06 9.85 7.14
C GLN A 276 -37.99 10.72 7.99
N LYS A 277 -39.13 10.16 8.42
CA LYS A 277 -40.02 10.83 9.35
C LYS A 277 -39.29 11.02 10.68
N ASN A 278 -39.02 12.28 11.04
CA ASN A 278 -38.68 12.61 12.42
C ASN A 278 -39.92 12.34 13.27
N HIS A 279 -39.91 11.28 14.07
CA HIS A 279 -40.83 11.16 15.19
C HIS A 279 -40.52 12.31 16.16
N ARG A 280 -41.21 13.43 15.98
CA ARG A 280 -41.42 14.39 17.05
C ARG A 280 -42.61 13.87 17.84
N ASN A 281 -42.36 13.31 19.03
CA ASN A 281 -43.35 13.33 20.10
C ASN A 281 -43.45 14.75 20.64
#